data_AF-A0A7C7UMP0-F1
#
_entry.id   AF-A0A7C7UMP0-F1
#
_cell.length_a   1.000
_cell.length_b   1.000
_cell.length_c   1.000
_cell.angle_alpha   90.00
_cell.angle_beta   90.00
_cell.angle_gamma   90.00
#
_symmetry.space_group_name_H-M   'P 1'
#
loop_
_entity.id
_entity.type
_entity.pdbx_description
1 polymer ?
#
loop_
_entity_poly.entity_id
_entity_poly.type
_entity_poly.pdbx_seq_one_letter_code
_entity_poly.pdbx_strand_id
1 'polypeptide(L)'
;MRSSMSSVLTKVAIPRTPKLSKAKGKTWILPLPTGTASIMSDNLSTVRFKLGPPPICKMSRFNYLCRPRLKRPVLIAGLPGIANIGKLAAEYLIHKLRTTKFAELYSEHFPEWAIQENGTLKTIKMDFFRARPSKLKHDLILATADAQAATPVGQYVLTGEILDFAKKHGVEFVVTMAAYVLSQNEPLNRTVVGAASDSELSKLLKDNGVSLLDGGMIVGMNGLLPALAASRGMRGFCVLGTTKGGLLDARASEAILRALQSMFGFDIDLRELHQHALSLPRLKPSALKLPSFEEEPSYIR
;
A
#
# COMPACT_ATOMS: atom_id res chain seq x y z
N MET A 1 12.98 -62.02 35.82
CA MET A 1 12.58 -62.72 34.58
C MET A 1 12.14 -61.69 33.56
N ARG A 2 12.82 -61.64 32.42
CA ARG A 2 12.48 -60.77 31.28
C ARG A 2 11.27 -61.38 30.58
N SER A 3 10.25 -60.58 30.27
CA SER A 3 9.33 -60.89 29.16
C SER A 3 9.05 -59.62 28.37
N SER A 4 9.38 -59.72 27.09
CA SER A 4 9.20 -58.69 26.06
C SER A 4 7.75 -58.59 25.65
N MET A 5 7.24 -57.35 25.49
CA MET A 5 6.12 -57.09 24.59
C MET A 5 6.60 -56.19 23.45
N SER A 6 6.53 -56.80 22.27
CA SER A 6 6.90 -56.32 20.96
C SER A 6 6.01 -55.15 20.52
N SER A 7 6.64 -54.11 19.97
CA SER A 7 5.99 -52.98 19.32
C SER A 7 5.42 -53.41 17.97
N VAL A 8 4.09 -53.32 17.83
CA VAL A 8 3.43 -53.42 16.52
C VAL A 8 3.57 -52.07 15.81
N LEU A 9 4.63 -51.94 15.03
CA LEU A 9 4.81 -50.89 14.04
C LEU A 9 3.91 -51.18 12.83
N THR A 10 2.76 -50.53 12.76
CA THR A 10 1.94 -50.50 11.54
C THR A 10 2.67 -49.66 10.50
N LYS A 11 3.30 -50.33 9.52
CA LYS A 11 3.89 -49.69 8.33
C LYS A 11 2.77 -49.00 7.54
N VAL A 12 2.64 -47.68 7.70
CA VAL A 12 1.90 -46.85 6.75
C VAL A 12 2.71 -46.80 5.46
N ALA A 13 2.18 -47.43 4.41
CA ALA A 13 2.78 -47.39 3.08
C ALA A 13 2.77 -45.96 2.55
N ILE A 14 3.95 -45.38 2.37
CA ILE A 14 4.14 -44.12 1.65
C ILE A 14 3.79 -44.40 0.18
N PRO A 15 2.81 -43.71 -0.43
CA PRO A 15 2.56 -43.87 -1.86
C PRO A 15 3.82 -43.44 -2.62
N ARG A 16 4.33 -44.33 -3.47
CA ARG A 16 5.45 -44.03 -4.36
C ARG A 16 5.09 -42.82 -5.22
N THR A 17 5.93 -41.80 -5.19
CA THR A 17 5.87 -40.67 -6.12
C THR A 17 5.86 -41.21 -7.55
N PRO A 18 4.94 -40.77 -8.42
CA PRO A 18 5.01 -41.14 -9.83
C PRO A 18 6.27 -40.50 -10.42
N LYS A 19 7.16 -41.32 -11.00
CA LYS A 19 8.29 -40.83 -11.79
C LYS A 19 7.76 -39.92 -12.90
N LEU A 20 8.14 -38.65 -12.88
CA LEU A 20 7.88 -37.73 -14.00
C LEU A 20 8.65 -38.21 -15.23
N SER A 21 7.94 -38.77 -16.21
CA SER A 21 8.42 -38.83 -17.58
C SER A 21 8.25 -37.44 -18.21
N LYS A 22 9.29 -36.96 -18.90
CA LYS A 22 9.26 -35.70 -19.67
C LYS A 22 8.25 -35.84 -20.81
N ALA A 23 7.04 -35.33 -20.60
CA ALA A 23 6.08 -35.08 -21.68
C ALA A 23 6.19 -33.62 -22.11
N LYS A 24 6.55 -33.41 -23.39
CA LYS A 24 6.52 -32.10 -24.06
C LYS A 24 5.07 -31.63 -24.17
N GLY A 25 4.81 -30.40 -23.73
CA GLY A 25 3.53 -29.69 -23.92
C GLY A 25 2.44 -30.09 -22.94
N LYS A 26 1.88 -29.12 -22.19
CA LYS A 26 0.69 -29.33 -21.36
C LYS A 26 -0.32 -28.20 -21.55
N THR A 27 -1.31 -28.52 -22.36
CA THR A 27 -2.71 -28.09 -22.25
C THR A 27 -3.27 -28.52 -20.90
N TRP A 28 -4.02 -27.66 -20.20
CA TRP A 28 -4.76 -28.04 -18.99
C TRP A 28 -6.21 -28.35 -19.40
N ILE A 29 -6.70 -29.55 -19.06
CA ILE A 29 -8.10 -29.94 -19.23
C ILE A 29 -8.68 -30.18 -17.83
N LEU A 30 -9.67 -29.39 -17.44
CA LEU A 30 -10.49 -29.61 -16.24
C LEU A 30 -11.53 -30.70 -16.55
N PRO A 31 -11.73 -31.71 -15.70
CA PRO A 31 -12.81 -32.68 -15.89
C PRO A 31 -14.15 -32.06 -15.47
N LEU A 32 -15.11 -32.00 -16.39
CA LEU A 32 -16.52 -31.78 -16.07
C LEU A 32 -17.18 -33.12 -15.67
N PRO A 33 -18.19 -33.10 -14.79
CA PRO A 33 -18.85 -34.31 -14.32
C PRO A 33 -19.61 -35.00 -15.46
N THR A 34 -19.49 -36.33 -15.48
CA THR A 34 -19.97 -37.24 -16.52
C THR A 34 -21.50 -37.23 -16.63
N GLY A 35 -22.01 -36.56 -17.66
CA GLY A 35 -23.32 -36.79 -18.25
C GLY A 35 -23.14 -37.43 -19.63
N THR A 36 -23.73 -38.60 -19.82
CA THR A 36 -23.65 -39.40 -21.05
C THR A 36 -24.25 -38.64 -22.25
N ALA A 37 -23.42 -38.30 -23.24
CA ALA A 37 -23.87 -37.96 -24.58
C ALA A 37 -22.84 -38.49 -25.60
N SER A 38 -23.29 -39.36 -26.50
CA SER A 38 -22.51 -39.96 -27.58
C SER A 38 -22.01 -38.89 -28.54
N ILE A 39 -20.70 -38.88 -28.82
CA ILE A 39 -20.07 -37.98 -29.80
C ILE A 39 -19.91 -38.76 -31.10
N MET A 40 -20.67 -38.36 -32.14
CA MET A 40 -20.28 -38.59 -33.53
C MET A 40 -19.11 -37.67 -33.86
N SER A 41 -18.04 -38.23 -34.40
CA SER A 41 -16.90 -37.52 -34.96
C SER A 41 -17.34 -36.71 -36.18
N ASP A 42 -16.90 -35.45 -36.29
CA ASP A 42 -16.22 -34.95 -37.50
C ASP A 42 -15.79 -33.48 -37.36
N ASN A 43 -14.60 -33.19 -37.94
CA ASN A 43 -14.03 -31.89 -38.28
C ASN A 43 -13.62 -30.90 -37.17
N LEU A 44 -12.37 -31.03 -36.71
CA LEU A 44 -11.60 -29.95 -36.07
C LEU A 44 -10.61 -29.34 -37.07
N SER A 45 -11.04 -28.32 -37.81
CA SER A 45 -10.14 -27.43 -38.56
C SER A 45 -9.19 -26.72 -37.58
N THR A 46 -7.88 -26.90 -37.75
CA THR A 46 -6.86 -26.31 -36.89
C THR A 46 -6.76 -24.80 -37.12
N VAL A 47 -7.39 -24.00 -36.26
CA VAL A 47 -7.18 -22.54 -36.22
C VAL A 47 -5.80 -22.28 -35.60
N ARG A 48 -4.81 -21.91 -36.41
CA ARG A 48 -3.50 -21.44 -35.92
C ARG A 48 -3.61 -19.98 -35.50
N PHE A 49 -3.59 -19.73 -34.20
CA PHE A 49 -3.36 -18.38 -33.67
C PHE A 49 -1.87 -18.04 -33.79
N LYS A 50 -1.53 -17.05 -34.60
CA LYS A 50 -0.22 -16.39 -34.55
C LYS A 50 -0.14 -15.63 -33.22
N LEU A 51 0.52 -16.21 -32.23
CA LEU A 51 0.99 -15.47 -31.06
C LEU A 51 2.15 -14.57 -31.52
N GLY A 52 1.84 -13.31 -31.78
CA GLY A 52 2.86 -12.25 -31.69
C GLY A 52 3.39 -12.17 -30.25
N PRO A 53 4.52 -11.48 -30.02
CA PRO A 53 4.94 -11.19 -28.64
C PRO A 53 3.74 -10.59 -27.90
N PRO A 54 3.48 -11.00 -26.63
CA PRO A 54 2.33 -10.47 -25.91
C PRO A 54 2.42 -8.95 -25.98
N PRO A 55 1.33 -8.24 -26.33
CA PRO A 55 1.32 -6.80 -26.16
C PRO A 55 1.71 -6.60 -24.70
N ILE A 56 2.79 -5.85 -24.46
CA ILE A 56 3.07 -5.32 -23.13
C ILE A 56 1.81 -4.52 -22.82
N CYS A 57 0.94 -5.14 -22.04
CA CYS A 57 -0.43 -4.70 -21.91
C CYS A 57 -0.36 -3.41 -21.12
N LYS A 58 -0.27 -2.27 -21.81
CA LYS A 58 -0.61 -0.97 -21.24
C LYS A 58 -2.12 -0.96 -21.03
N MET A 59 -2.59 -1.83 -20.13
CA MET A 59 -3.88 -1.66 -19.49
C MET A 59 -3.82 -0.28 -18.85
N SER A 60 -4.87 0.52 -19.03
CA SER A 60 -5.07 1.69 -18.17
C SER A 60 -5.04 1.19 -16.73
N ARG A 61 -3.95 1.45 -16.01
CA ARG A 61 -3.76 1.05 -14.60
C ARG A 61 -4.73 1.78 -13.68
N PHE A 62 -5.21 2.95 -14.11
CA PHE A 62 -6.26 3.70 -13.43
C PHE A 62 -7.65 3.33 -13.93
N ASN A 63 -8.53 2.94 -13.01
CA ASN A 63 -9.96 2.82 -13.20
C ASN A 63 -10.66 4.07 -12.61
N TYR A 64 -11.32 4.88 -13.43
CA TYR A 64 -12.05 6.06 -12.97
C TYR A 64 -13.51 5.73 -12.70
N LEU A 65 -13.95 5.89 -11.45
CA LEU A 65 -15.36 5.76 -11.05
C LEU A 65 -16.15 7.04 -11.39
N CYS A 66 -15.49 8.21 -11.28
CA CYS A 66 -16.00 9.47 -11.81
C CYS A 66 -14.84 10.43 -12.11
N ARG A 67 -15.09 11.49 -12.87
CA ARG A 67 -14.10 12.53 -13.18
C ARG A 67 -14.42 13.83 -12.42
N PRO A 68 -13.82 14.08 -11.25
CA PRO A 68 -14.07 15.30 -10.51
C PRO A 68 -13.42 16.51 -11.19
N ARG A 69 -14.11 17.66 -11.15
CA ARG A 69 -13.44 18.96 -11.31
C ARG A 69 -12.83 19.34 -9.96
N LEU A 70 -11.51 19.45 -9.87
CA LEU A 70 -10.81 19.78 -8.64
C LEU A 70 -10.21 21.18 -8.72
N LYS A 71 -10.19 21.89 -7.59
CA LYS A 71 -9.60 23.23 -7.48
C LYS A 71 -8.29 23.18 -6.71
N ARG A 72 -7.15 23.33 -7.43
CA ARG A 72 -5.78 23.31 -6.89
C ARG A 72 -5.56 22.22 -5.82
N PRO A 73 -5.87 20.94 -6.12
CA PRO A 73 -5.89 19.92 -5.10
C PRO A 73 -4.53 19.70 -4.44
N VAL A 74 -4.54 19.31 -3.17
CA VAL A 74 -3.38 18.73 -2.48
C VAL A 74 -3.55 17.21 -2.44
N LEU A 75 -2.54 16.47 -2.86
CA LEU A 75 -2.51 15.02 -2.70
C LEU A 75 -1.96 14.69 -1.30
N ILE A 76 -2.75 14.03 -0.47
CA ILE A 76 -2.32 13.50 0.84
C ILE A 76 -2.41 11.97 0.77
N ALA A 77 -1.26 11.30 0.85
CA ALA A 77 -1.16 9.85 0.80
C ALA A 77 -0.77 9.29 2.18
N GLY A 78 -1.50 8.30 2.65
CA GLY A 78 -1.14 7.49 3.81
C GLY A 78 -1.15 6.03 3.42
N LEU A 79 0.04 5.44 3.36
CA LEU A 79 0.23 4.07 2.84
C LEU A 79 0.44 3.09 4.00
N PRO A 80 0.19 1.78 3.79
CA PRO A 80 0.56 0.74 4.74
C PRO A 80 2.06 0.81 5.08
N GLY A 81 2.39 0.72 6.36
CA GLY A 81 3.75 0.92 6.88
C GLY A 81 3.86 0.53 8.34
N ILE A 82 4.92 1.00 9.02
CA ILE A 82 5.16 0.65 10.42
C ILE A 82 4.01 1.16 11.30
N ALA A 83 3.54 0.29 12.20
CA ALA A 83 2.43 0.55 13.11
C ALA A 83 1.16 1.12 12.43
N ASN A 84 0.99 0.88 11.12
CA ASN A 84 -0.11 1.41 10.30
C ASN A 84 -0.36 2.93 10.46
N ILE A 85 0.65 3.72 10.84
CA ILE A 85 0.46 5.13 11.22
C ILE A 85 -0.08 5.96 10.06
N GLY A 86 0.60 5.89 8.91
CA GLY A 86 0.20 6.62 7.70
C GLY A 86 -1.17 6.18 7.19
N LYS A 87 -1.39 4.86 7.08
CA LYS A 87 -2.66 4.28 6.65
C LYS A 87 -3.82 4.70 7.56
N LEU A 88 -3.66 4.57 8.88
CA LEU A 88 -4.69 4.95 9.84
C LEU A 88 -5.05 6.44 9.71
N ALA A 89 -4.05 7.31 9.59
CA ALA A 89 -4.30 8.73 9.40
C ALA A 89 -5.10 9.02 8.10
N ALA A 90 -4.75 8.36 6.98
CA ALA A 90 -5.47 8.53 5.72
C ALA A 90 -6.90 7.99 5.78
N GLU A 91 -7.11 6.76 6.29
CA GLU A 91 -8.45 6.18 6.46
C GLU A 91 -9.33 7.05 7.36
N TYR A 92 -8.75 7.61 8.42
CA TYR A 92 -9.50 8.50 9.31
C TYR A 92 -9.89 9.82 8.63
N LEU A 93 -9.00 10.42 7.84
CA LEU A 93 -9.34 11.60 7.02
C LEU A 93 -10.45 11.28 6.01
N ILE A 94 -10.35 10.13 5.34
CA ILE A 94 -11.37 9.63 4.39
C ILE A 94 -12.73 9.52 5.08
N HIS A 95 -12.76 8.97 6.29
CA HIS A 95 -13.96 8.81 7.11
C HIS A 95 -14.54 10.16 7.57
N LYS A 96 -13.74 11.05 8.18
CA LYS A 96 -14.22 12.30 8.77
C LYS A 96 -14.58 13.36 7.72
N LEU A 97 -13.91 13.39 6.58
CA LEU A 97 -14.12 14.40 5.53
C LEU A 97 -15.21 14.05 4.52
N ARG A 98 -15.99 12.98 4.76
CA ARG A 98 -17.12 12.54 3.90
C ARG A 98 -16.72 12.47 2.42
N THR A 99 -15.60 11.83 2.17
CA THR A 99 -14.98 11.84 0.85
C THR A 99 -15.74 11.02 -0.18
N THR A 100 -15.47 11.25 -1.47
CA THR A 100 -16.01 10.43 -2.56
C THR A 100 -14.86 9.75 -3.28
N LYS A 101 -14.85 8.42 -3.31
CA LYS A 101 -13.90 7.65 -4.14
C LYS A 101 -14.16 7.96 -5.62
N PHE A 102 -13.11 8.25 -6.38
CA PHE A 102 -13.26 8.61 -7.80
C PHE A 102 -12.30 7.88 -8.73
N ALA A 103 -11.22 7.29 -8.22
CA ALA A 103 -10.32 6.48 -9.01
C ALA A 103 -9.69 5.35 -8.18
N GLU A 104 -9.26 4.32 -8.87
CA GLU A 104 -8.55 3.16 -8.32
C GLU A 104 -7.33 2.88 -9.21
N LEU A 105 -6.22 2.46 -8.63
CA LEU A 105 -4.99 2.08 -9.31
C LEU A 105 -4.70 0.60 -9.07
N TYR A 106 -4.57 -0.15 -10.15
CA TYR A 106 -4.15 -1.55 -10.18
C TYR A 106 -2.81 -1.67 -10.88
N SER A 107 -1.94 -2.57 -10.41
CA SER A 107 -0.60 -2.73 -10.97
C SER A 107 0.00 -4.09 -10.65
N GLU A 108 0.77 -4.65 -11.57
CA GLU A 108 1.62 -5.82 -11.33
C GLU A 108 2.80 -5.54 -10.38
N HIS A 109 3.04 -4.28 -10.00
CA HIS A 109 4.08 -3.92 -9.03
C HIS A 109 3.62 -3.99 -7.58
N PHE A 110 2.31 -4.15 -7.35
CA PHE A 110 1.81 -4.55 -6.04
C PHE A 110 2.20 -5.99 -5.73
N PRO A 111 2.24 -6.38 -4.44
CA PRO A 111 2.56 -7.75 -4.05
C PRO A 111 1.66 -8.80 -4.69
N GLU A 112 2.23 -9.99 -4.91
CA GLU A 112 1.63 -11.13 -5.60
C GLU A 112 0.65 -11.94 -4.73
N TRP A 113 -0.15 -11.26 -3.90
CA TRP A 113 -1.20 -11.87 -3.08
C TRP A 113 -2.54 -11.15 -3.22
N ALA A 114 -3.62 -11.86 -2.87
CA ALA A 114 -4.98 -11.34 -2.87
C ALA A 114 -5.50 -11.21 -1.43
N ILE A 115 -6.46 -10.31 -1.25
CA ILE A 115 -7.16 -10.12 0.02
C ILE A 115 -8.35 -11.06 0.03
N GLN A 116 -8.43 -11.92 1.03
CA GLN A 116 -9.63 -12.70 1.32
C GLN A 116 -10.45 -11.94 2.36
N GLU A 117 -11.72 -11.70 2.05
CA GLU A 117 -12.65 -11.03 2.96
C GLU A 117 -14.08 -11.50 2.69
N ASN A 118 -14.80 -11.88 3.74
CA ASN A 118 -16.20 -12.31 3.67
C ASN A 118 -16.48 -13.39 2.61
N GLY A 119 -15.58 -14.36 2.49
CA GLY A 119 -15.71 -15.45 1.50
C GLY A 119 -15.43 -15.04 0.05
N THR A 120 -15.01 -13.79 -0.19
CA THR A 120 -14.65 -13.26 -1.51
C THR A 120 -13.16 -12.96 -1.62
N LEU A 121 -12.66 -12.88 -2.86
CA LEU A 121 -11.29 -12.48 -3.16
C LEU A 121 -11.28 -11.08 -3.78
N LYS A 122 -10.41 -10.22 -3.28
CA LYS A 122 -10.16 -8.87 -3.78
C LYS A 122 -8.69 -8.75 -4.18
N THR A 123 -8.42 -8.10 -5.30
CA THR A 123 -7.05 -7.76 -5.69
C THR A 123 -6.55 -6.54 -4.91
N ILE A 124 -5.23 -6.43 -4.76
CA ILE A 124 -4.58 -5.24 -4.20
C ILE A 124 -4.78 -4.05 -5.12
N LYS A 125 -5.06 -2.89 -4.52
CA LYS A 125 -5.14 -1.61 -5.22
C LYS A 125 -4.71 -0.44 -4.34
N MET A 126 -4.64 0.72 -4.98
CA MET A 126 -4.61 2.03 -4.33
C MET A 126 -5.88 2.81 -4.72
N ASP A 127 -6.57 3.33 -3.72
CA ASP A 127 -7.83 4.08 -3.89
C ASP A 127 -7.57 5.59 -3.78
N PHE A 128 -8.27 6.37 -4.59
CA PHE A 128 -8.21 7.83 -4.59
C PHE A 128 -9.58 8.43 -4.32
N PHE A 129 -9.61 9.35 -3.36
CA PHE A 129 -10.81 10.01 -2.87
C PHE A 129 -10.69 11.51 -3.03
N ARG A 130 -11.79 12.19 -3.35
CA ARG A 130 -11.87 13.64 -3.33
C ARG A 130 -12.54 14.12 -2.05
N ALA A 131 -12.03 15.20 -1.48
CA ALA A 131 -12.69 15.95 -0.42
C ALA A 131 -12.71 17.45 -0.76
N ARG A 132 -13.77 18.14 -0.35
CA ARG A 132 -13.87 19.60 -0.43
C ARG A 132 -14.24 20.17 0.94
N PRO A 133 -13.29 20.26 1.88
CA PRO A 133 -13.59 20.80 3.20
C PRO A 133 -13.98 22.28 3.07
N SER A 134 -15.10 22.68 3.68
CA SER A 134 -15.69 24.02 3.51
C SER A 134 -14.75 25.16 3.94
N LYS A 135 -13.84 24.89 4.88
CA LYS A 135 -12.85 25.86 5.37
C LYS A 135 -11.66 26.06 4.42
N LEU A 136 -11.46 25.18 3.44
CA LEU A 136 -10.31 25.22 2.54
C LEU A 136 -10.65 25.90 1.21
N LYS A 137 -9.69 26.69 0.70
CA LYS A 137 -9.80 27.32 -0.63
C LYS A 137 -9.35 26.39 -1.77
N HIS A 138 -8.95 25.17 -1.42
CA HIS A 138 -8.47 24.13 -2.32
C HIS A 138 -9.13 22.78 -1.96
N ASP A 139 -9.15 21.88 -2.94
CA ASP A 139 -9.64 20.52 -2.74
C ASP A 139 -8.53 19.63 -2.17
N LEU A 140 -8.92 18.43 -1.71
CA LEU A 140 -7.98 17.38 -1.32
C LEU A 140 -8.21 16.16 -2.21
N ILE A 141 -7.11 15.54 -2.63
CA ILE A 141 -7.08 14.15 -3.06
C ILE A 141 -6.48 13.36 -1.91
N LEU A 142 -7.25 12.46 -1.31
CA LEU A 142 -6.74 11.52 -0.32
C LEU A 142 -6.45 10.19 -1.01
N ALA A 143 -5.32 9.57 -0.68
CA ALA A 143 -4.97 8.27 -1.23
C ALA A 143 -4.46 7.31 -0.15
N THR A 144 -4.91 6.06 -0.25
CA THR A 144 -4.53 4.93 0.61
C THR A 144 -4.47 3.67 -0.24
N ALA A 145 -3.79 2.64 0.23
CA ALA A 145 -3.61 1.40 -0.52
C ALA A 145 -3.70 0.16 0.38
N ASP A 146 -3.92 -1.00 -0.23
CA ASP A 146 -3.84 -2.26 0.50
C ASP A 146 -2.39 -2.66 0.80
N ALA A 147 -1.45 -2.29 -0.09
CA ALA A 147 -0.01 -2.50 0.06
C ALA A 147 0.81 -1.41 -0.64
N GLN A 148 2.08 -1.25 -0.25
CA GLN A 148 3.07 -0.58 -1.08
C GLN A 148 3.64 -1.55 -2.14
N ALA A 149 4.36 -1.02 -3.13
CA ALA A 149 5.00 -1.84 -4.16
C ALA A 149 5.94 -2.90 -3.57
N ALA A 150 6.02 -4.08 -4.18
CA ALA A 150 6.79 -5.20 -3.63
C ALA A 150 8.31 -5.08 -3.84
N THR A 151 8.74 -4.39 -4.89
CA THR A 151 10.15 -4.33 -5.30
C THR A 151 10.66 -2.89 -5.42
N PRO A 152 11.98 -2.63 -5.28
CA PRO A 152 12.53 -1.29 -5.47
C PRO A 152 12.15 -0.65 -6.81
N VAL A 153 12.21 -1.42 -7.91
CA VAL A 153 11.77 -0.95 -9.23
C VAL A 153 10.27 -0.61 -9.22
N GLY A 154 9.45 -1.49 -8.63
CA GLY A 154 8.01 -1.27 -8.51
C GLY A 154 7.67 0.00 -7.72
N GLN A 155 8.44 0.31 -6.67
CA GLN A 155 8.28 1.54 -5.88
C GLN A 155 8.45 2.78 -6.75
N TYR A 156 9.52 2.86 -7.55
CA TYR A 156 9.74 3.97 -8.48
C TYR A 156 8.67 4.06 -9.57
N VAL A 157 8.28 2.92 -10.18
CA VAL A 157 7.27 2.90 -11.24
C VAL A 157 5.91 3.36 -10.72
N LEU A 158 5.43 2.79 -9.61
CA LEU A 158 4.16 3.18 -9.03
C LEU A 158 4.15 4.64 -8.56
N THR A 159 5.23 5.10 -7.91
CA THR A 159 5.36 6.52 -7.57
C THR A 159 5.26 7.41 -8.80
N GLY A 160 5.94 7.07 -9.90
CA GLY A 160 5.87 7.83 -11.15
C GLY A 160 4.43 7.93 -11.70
N GLU A 161 3.70 6.82 -11.70
CA GLU A 161 2.31 6.78 -12.18
C GLU A 161 1.35 7.58 -11.31
N ILE A 162 1.52 7.51 -9.98
CA ILE A 162 0.74 8.30 -9.03
C ILE A 162 1.00 9.79 -9.22
N LEU A 163 2.27 10.19 -9.44
CA LEU A 163 2.61 11.59 -9.66
C LEU A 163 2.14 12.10 -11.03
N ASP A 164 2.15 11.27 -12.07
CA ASP A 164 1.55 11.61 -13.37
C ASP A 164 0.04 11.80 -13.25
N PHE A 165 -0.63 10.93 -12.48
CA PHE A 165 -2.05 11.07 -12.14
C PHE A 165 -2.32 12.36 -11.37
N ALA A 166 -1.51 12.66 -10.35
CA ALA A 166 -1.62 13.88 -9.55
C ALA A 166 -1.47 15.13 -10.43
N LYS A 167 -0.46 15.15 -11.30
CA LYS A 167 -0.21 16.26 -12.23
C LYS A 167 -1.39 16.49 -13.17
N LYS A 168 -1.99 15.42 -13.73
CA LYS A 168 -3.18 15.51 -14.59
C LYS A 168 -4.41 16.11 -13.88
N HIS A 169 -4.48 15.99 -12.56
CA HIS A 169 -5.55 16.57 -11.74
C HIS A 169 -5.22 17.97 -11.20
N GLY A 170 -4.09 18.56 -11.60
CA GLY A 170 -3.68 19.90 -11.19
C GLY A 170 -3.20 19.96 -9.74
N VAL A 171 -2.65 18.86 -9.22
CA VAL A 171 -2.05 18.86 -7.88
C VAL A 171 -0.83 19.78 -7.84
N GLU A 172 -0.74 20.59 -6.77
CA GLU A 172 0.40 21.49 -6.52
C GLU A 172 1.33 20.94 -5.43
N PHE A 173 0.75 20.24 -4.44
CA PHE A 173 1.45 19.70 -3.28
C PHE A 173 1.18 18.20 -3.10
N VAL A 174 2.25 17.45 -2.83
CA VAL A 174 2.21 16.01 -2.53
C VAL A 174 2.70 15.79 -1.10
N VAL A 175 1.83 15.26 -0.26
CA VAL A 175 2.10 15.01 1.16
C VAL A 175 2.03 13.52 1.44
N THR A 176 2.99 12.99 2.17
CA THR A 176 2.93 11.62 2.70
C THR A 176 2.89 11.61 4.22
N MET A 177 2.19 10.62 4.77
CA MET A 177 2.13 10.34 6.20
C MET A 177 2.75 8.96 6.44
N ALA A 178 3.72 8.87 7.35
CA ALA A 178 4.38 7.60 7.68
C ALA A 178 4.89 7.57 9.13
N ALA A 179 5.72 6.57 9.47
CA ALA A 179 6.27 6.40 10.80
C ALA A 179 7.75 6.81 10.86
N TYR A 180 8.16 7.41 11.97
CA TYR A 180 9.55 7.51 12.38
C TYR A 180 9.80 6.59 13.57
N VAL A 181 10.65 5.57 13.41
CA VAL A 181 10.95 4.64 14.49
C VAL A 181 12.13 5.15 15.31
N LEU A 182 11.88 5.40 16.58
CA LEU A 182 12.91 5.84 17.51
C LEU A 182 13.91 4.71 17.78
N SER A 183 15.19 5.07 17.86
CA SER A 183 16.21 4.17 18.43
C SER A 183 15.94 3.95 19.94
N GLN A 184 16.48 2.88 20.51
CA GLN A 184 16.20 2.50 21.91
C GLN A 184 16.50 3.61 22.92
N ASN A 185 17.49 4.46 22.62
CA ASN A 185 17.96 5.53 23.49
C ASN A 185 17.46 6.93 23.07
N GLU A 186 16.69 7.03 21.98
CA GLU A 186 16.14 8.32 21.54
C GLU A 186 14.88 8.64 22.36
N PRO A 187 14.81 9.82 23.01
CA PRO A 187 13.65 10.22 23.78
C PRO A 187 12.45 10.53 22.87
N LEU A 188 11.24 10.23 23.34
CA LEU A 188 9.97 10.57 22.66
C LEU A 188 9.61 12.07 22.87
N ASN A 189 10.56 12.97 22.67
CA ASN A 189 10.35 14.43 22.85
C ASN A 189 9.86 15.12 21.57
N ARG A 190 10.16 14.55 20.40
CA ARG A 190 9.59 14.95 19.10
C ARG A 190 8.43 14.01 18.83
N THR A 191 7.22 14.52 18.77
CA THR A 191 6.02 13.71 18.47
C THR A 191 5.80 13.53 16.97
N VAL A 192 6.26 14.51 16.18
CA VAL A 192 6.19 14.53 14.73
C VAL A 192 7.49 15.06 14.16
N VAL A 193 8.04 14.33 13.19
CA VAL A 193 9.20 14.75 12.41
C VAL A 193 8.83 14.87 10.93
N GLY A 194 9.62 15.59 10.14
CA GLY A 194 9.32 15.78 8.73
C GLY A 194 10.52 16.16 7.88
N ALA A 195 10.37 16.01 6.58
CA ALA A 195 11.30 16.45 5.56
C ALA A 195 10.51 17.01 4.38
N ALA A 196 11.11 17.94 3.64
CA ALA A 196 10.46 18.63 2.54
C ALA A 196 11.39 18.73 1.32
N SER A 197 10.78 18.90 0.14
CA SER A 197 11.49 19.06 -1.13
C SER A 197 12.19 20.41 -1.27
N ASP A 198 11.84 21.40 -0.45
CA ASP A 198 12.38 22.75 -0.52
C ASP A 198 12.37 23.47 0.85
N SER A 199 13.10 24.59 0.94
CA SER A 199 13.34 25.32 2.18
C SER A 199 12.11 26.05 2.71
N GLU A 200 11.23 26.53 1.84
CA GLU A 200 9.96 27.16 2.22
C GLU A 200 9.02 26.15 2.89
N LEU A 201 8.89 24.94 2.32
CA LEU A 201 8.13 23.86 2.95
C LEU A 201 8.78 23.37 4.25
N SER A 202 10.11 23.35 4.30
CA SER A 202 10.84 23.06 5.55
C SER A 202 10.52 24.07 6.65
N LYS A 203 10.39 25.36 6.29
CA LYS A 203 9.96 26.41 7.20
C LYS A 203 8.50 26.22 7.62
N LEU A 204 7.60 25.92 6.68
CA LEU A 204 6.19 25.63 6.97
C LEU A 204 6.04 24.49 7.98
N LEU A 205 6.82 23.42 7.85
CA LEU A 205 6.85 22.31 8.82
C LEU A 205 7.25 22.80 10.22
N LYS A 206 8.36 23.54 10.33
CA LYS A 206 8.83 24.10 11.61
C LYS A 206 7.82 25.02 12.27
N ASP A 207 7.24 25.94 11.50
CA ASP A 207 6.25 26.91 11.96
C ASP A 207 4.96 26.23 12.48
N ASN A 208 4.71 24.97 12.07
CA ASN A 208 3.60 24.13 12.52
C ASN A 208 4.02 23.04 13.53
N GLY A 209 5.17 23.22 14.20
CA GLY A 209 5.62 22.34 15.28
C GLY A 209 6.16 20.98 14.83
N VAL A 210 6.44 20.80 13.53
CA VAL A 210 7.09 19.60 13.00
C VAL A 210 8.60 19.76 13.07
N SER A 211 9.26 18.84 13.78
CA SER A 211 10.73 18.82 13.84
C SER A 211 11.31 18.35 12.51
N LEU A 212 12.28 19.08 11.95
CA LEU A 212 12.93 18.61 10.73
C LEU A 212 13.87 17.44 11.03
N LEU A 213 13.88 16.47 10.13
CA LEU A 213 14.89 15.43 10.10
C LEU A 213 16.27 16.04 9.78
N ASP A 214 17.27 15.61 10.53
CA ASP A 214 18.67 15.99 10.37
C ASP A 214 19.49 14.76 9.98
N GLY A 215 19.14 14.18 8.83
CA GLY A 215 19.66 12.90 8.33
C GLY A 215 18.69 11.73 8.45
N GLY A 216 19.07 10.60 7.85
CA GLY A 216 18.25 9.37 7.77
C GLY A 216 17.68 9.10 6.38
N MET A 217 16.96 7.99 6.24
CA MET A 217 16.38 7.54 4.96
C MET A 217 14.89 7.27 5.09
N ILE A 218 14.09 7.90 4.23
CA ILE A 218 12.65 7.63 4.08
C ILE A 218 12.46 6.63 2.95
N VAL A 219 12.13 5.40 3.32
CA VAL A 219 12.11 4.26 2.40
C VAL A 219 10.73 4.07 1.78
N GLY A 220 10.70 3.70 0.50
CA GLY A 220 9.48 3.36 -0.22
C GLY A 220 8.70 4.57 -0.73
N MET A 221 7.44 4.35 -1.13
CA MET A 221 6.62 5.38 -1.77
C MET A 221 6.36 6.57 -0.84
N ASN A 222 6.42 6.37 0.49
CA ASN A 222 6.32 7.43 1.48
C ASN A 222 7.43 8.50 1.33
N GLY A 223 8.65 8.10 0.98
CA GLY A 223 9.74 9.03 0.68
C GLY A 223 9.77 9.45 -0.79
N LEU A 224 9.51 8.51 -1.71
CA LEU A 224 9.62 8.75 -3.14
C LEU A 224 8.55 9.71 -3.68
N LEU A 225 7.30 9.65 -3.20
CA LEU A 225 6.23 10.53 -3.64
C LEU A 225 6.58 12.02 -3.47
N PRO A 226 6.91 12.51 -2.25
CA PRO A 226 7.28 13.91 -2.08
C PRO A 226 8.62 14.26 -2.73
N ALA A 227 9.60 13.35 -2.70
CA ALA A 227 10.93 13.61 -3.28
C ALA A 227 10.90 13.75 -4.81
N LEU A 228 10.13 12.90 -5.50
CA LEU A 228 10.04 12.91 -6.97
C LEU A 228 8.98 13.88 -7.49
N ALA A 229 8.15 14.48 -6.64
CA ALA A 229 7.13 15.46 -7.04
C ALA A 229 7.73 16.67 -7.78
N ALA A 230 8.92 17.11 -7.36
CA ALA A 230 9.64 18.25 -7.96
C ALA A 230 9.91 18.06 -9.46
N SER A 231 10.19 16.82 -9.89
CA SER A 231 10.41 16.49 -11.32
C SER A 231 9.20 16.77 -12.22
N ARG A 232 8.02 16.97 -11.63
CA ARG A 232 6.75 17.28 -12.31
C ARG A 232 6.24 18.70 -12.01
N GLY A 233 7.10 19.55 -11.44
CA GLY A 233 6.74 20.90 -11.02
C GLY A 233 5.67 20.91 -9.94
N MET A 234 5.68 19.92 -9.05
CA MET A 234 4.90 19.88 -7.81
C MET A 234 5.86 19.94 -6.63
N ARG A 235 5.41 20.44 -5.49
CA ARG A 235 6.21 20.47 -4.26
C ARG A 235 5.75 19.35 -3.33
N GLY A 236 6.61 18.88 -2.42
CA GLY A 236 6.20 17.80 -1.53
C GLY A 236 6.92 17.76 -0.21
N PHE A 237 6.27 17.16 0.77
CA PHE A 237 6.84 16.94 2.09
C PHE A 237 6.25 15.69 2.75
N CYS A 238 6.95 15.14 3.73
CA CYS A 238 6.47 14.04 4.55
C CYS A 238 6.27 14.48 5.99
N VAL A 239 5.24 13.94 6.63
CA VAL A 239 4.95 14.11 8.06
C VAL A 239 4.98 12.73 8.72
N LEU A 240 5.80 12.58 9.74
CA LEU A 240 6.18 11.27 10.29
C LEU A 240 5.89 11.25 11.79
N GLY A 241 4.99 10.37 12.19
CA GLY A 241 4.64 10.16 13.59
C GLY A 241 5.71 9.33 14.27
N THR A 242 6.26 9.80 15.38
CA THR A 242 7.30 9.06 16.12
C THR A 242 6.70 7.90 16.88
N THR A 243 7.33 6.73 16.80
CA THR A 243 6.84 5.50 17.43
C THR A 243 7.98 4.60 17.89
N LYS A 244 7.70 3.71 18.84
CA LYS A 244 8.57 2.58 19.18
C LYS A 244 8.30 1.35 18.29
N GLY A 245 7.46 1.49 17.27
CA GLY A 245 7.04 0.42 16.37
C GLY A 245 5.84 -0.36 16.91
N GLY A 246 5.63 -1.56 16.37
CA GLY A 246 4.48 -2.41 16.68
C GLY A 246 3.48 -2.52 15.53
N LEU A 247 2.31 -3.10 15.81
CA LEU A 247 1.29 -3.38 14.80
C LEU A 247 0.40 -2.16 14.48
N LEU A 248 0.14 -1.33 15.49
CA LEU A 248 -0.78 -0.20 15.42
C LEU A 248 -0.40 0.87 16.45
N ASP A 249 -0.25 2.12 16.02
CA ASP A 249 0.02 3.26 16.90
C ASP A 249 -0.91 4.44 16.55
N ALA A 250 -2.07 4.45 17.20
CA ALA A 250 -3.08 5.49 17.00
C ALA A 250 -2.64 6.86 17.52
N ARG A 251 -1.77 6.91 18.54
CA ARG A 251 -1.26 8.17 19.10
C ARG A 251 -0.33 8.89 18.14
N ALA A 252 0.57 8.15 17.51
CA ALA A 252 1.43 8.70 16.47
C ALA A 252 0.62 9.19 15.26
N SER A 253 -0.44 8.46 14.88
CA SER A 253 -1.37 8.88 13.83
C SER A 253 -2.12 10.17 14.20
N GLU A 254 -2.57 10.28 15.45
CA GLU A 254 -3.22 11.49 15.98
C GLU A 254 -2.30 12.71 15.88
N ALA A 255 -1.02 12.54 16.24
CA ALA A 255 -0.03 13.61 16.19
C ALA A 255 0.16 14.16 14.76
N ILE A 256 0.24 13.27 13.76
CA ILE A 256 0.28 13.65 12.34
C ILE A 256 -0.97 14.43 11.95
N LEU A 257 -2.15 13.94 12.32
CA LEU A 257 -3.42 14.59 11.97
C LEU A 257 -3.52 16.00 12.55
N ARG A 258 -3.07 16.19 13.80
CA ARG A 258 -3.00 17.51 14.44
C ARG A 258 -2.05 18.46 13.70
N ALA A 259 -0.89 17.97 13.28
CA ALA A 259 0.05 18.76 12.46
C ALA A 259 -0.59 19.17 11.13
N LEU A 260 -1.27 18.25 10.43
CA LEU A 260 -1.96 18.56 9.17
C LEU A 260 -3.13 19.53 9.34
N GLN A 261 -3.90 19.43 10.43
CA GLN A 261 -4.94 20.40 10.75
C GLN A 261 -4.36 21.81 10.89
N SER A 262 -3.23 21.95 11.59
CA SER A 262 -2.51 23.23 11.72
C SER A 262 -2.02 23.76 10.37
N MET A 263 -1.38 22.90 9.57
CA MET A 263 -0.76 23.30 8.29
C MET A 263 -1.79 23.70 7.23
N PHE A 264 -2.89 22.96 7.13
CA PHE A 264 -3.89 23.18 6.08
C PHE A 264 -5.10 23.99 6.55
N GLY A 265 -5.34 24.15 7.85
CA GLY A 265 -6.44 24.95 8.38
C GLY A 265 -7.81 24.26 8.28
N PHE A 266 -7.84 22.92 8.23
CA PHE A 266 -9.07 22.15 8.41
C PHE A 266 -9.18 21.61 9.83
N ASP A 267 -10.41 21.23 10.22
CA ASP A 267 -10.69 20.74 11.57
C ASP A 267 -11.45 19.41 11.49
N ILE A 268 -10.89 18.39 12.13
CA ILE A 268 -11.51 17.08 12.28
C ILE A 268 -11.54 16.71 13.76
N ASP A 269 -12.65 16.10 14.18
CA ASP A 269 -12.76 15.52 15.52
C ASP A 269 -11.94 14.22 15.59
N LEU A 270 -11.01 14.15 16.54
CA LEU A 270 -10.08 13.02 16.73
C LEU A 270 -10.50 12.08 17.86
N ARG A 271 -11.60 12.36 18.59
CA ARG A 271 -12.02 11.58 19.77
C ARG A 271 -12.24 10.09 19.47
N GLU A 272 -12.69 9.79 18.26
CA GLU A 272 -13.02 8.43 17.82
C GLU A 272 -11.85 7.73 17.12
N LEU A 273 -10.69 8.39 16.94
CA LEU A 273 -9.56 7.86 16.18
C LEU A 273 -9.08 6.51 16.73
N HIS A 274 -8.94 6.41 18.05
CA HIS A 274 -8.49 5.19 18.72
C HIS A 274 -9.47 4.03 18.52
N GLN A 275 -10.78 4.30 18.50
CA GLN A 275 -11.79 3.29 18.23
C GLN A 275 -11.80 2.91 16.74
N HIS A 276 -11.68 3.89 15.85
CA HIS A 276 -11.58 3.67 14.41
C HIS A 276 -10.36 2.81 14.05
N ALA A 277 -9.25 2.98 14.78
CA ALA A 277 -8.04 2.19 14.59
C ALA A 277 -8.26 0.67 14.74
N LEU A 278 -9.26 0.25 15.52
CA LEU A 278 -9.62 -1.15 15.69
C LEU A 278 -10.35 -1.74 14.48
N SER A 279 -10.92 -0.90 13.61
CA SER A 279 -11.62 -1.33 12.38
C SER A 279 -10.68 -1.64 11.22
N LEU A 280 -9.41 -1.25 11.30
CA LEU A 280 -8.44 -1.51 10.25
C LEU A 280 -8.22 -3.02 10.06
N PRO A 281 -8.27 -3.52 8.81
CA PRO A 281 -7.94 -4.90 8.52
C PRO A 281 -6.52 -5.21 9.01
N ARG A 282 -6.40 -6.21 9.90
CA ARG A 282 -5.11 -6.70 10.37
C ARG A 282 -4.52 -7.66 9.34
N LEU A 283 -4.12 -7.12 8.19
CA LEU A 283 -3.33 -7.86 7.24
C LEU A 283 -1.97 -8.11 7.88
N LYS A 284 -1.70 -9.34 8.29
CA LYS A 284 -0.34 -9.78 8.61
C LYS A 284 0.31 -10.11 7.27
N PRO A 285 1.31 -9.35 6.80
CA PRO A 285 2.14 -9.85 5.72
C PRO A 285 2.67 -11.21 6.17
N SER A 286 2.56 -12.24 5.33
CA SER A 286 3.38 -13.44 5.50
C SER A 286 4.83 -12.95 5.62
N ALA A 287 5.55 -13.44 6.63
CA ALA A 287 6.84 -12.90 7.04
C ALA A 287 7.82 -12.75 5.86
N LEU A 288 7.79 -11.62 5.17
CA LEU A 288 8.88 -11.15 4.34
C LEU A 288 10.03 -11.01 5.34
N LYS A 289 11.12 -11.76 5.12
CA LYS A 289 12.34 -11.64 5.90
C LYS A 289 12.75 -10.17 5.90
N LEU A 290 12.42 -9.46 6.97
CA LEU A 290 12.99 -8.17 7.29
C LEU A 290 14.50 -8.45 7.46
N PRO A 291 15.39 -7.71 6.78
CA PRO A 291 16.81 -7.83 7.06
C PRO A 291 17.03 -7.63 8.57
N SER A 292 17.86 -8.50 9.14
CA SER A 292 18.18 -8.53 10.56
C SER A 292 18.64 -7.17 11.05
N PHE A 293 18.17 -6.82 12.25
CA PHE A 293 18.59 -5.63 13.01
C PHE A 293 20.08 -5.75 13.35
N GLU A 294 20.96 -5.31 12.45
CA GLU A 294 22.29 -4.87 12.81
C GLU A 294 22.31 -3.33 12.70
N GLU A 295 23.01 -2.69 13.63
CA GLU A 295 22.98 -1.25 13.89
C GLU A 295 23.26 -0.42 12.63
N GLU A 296 22.20 0.12 12.01
CA GLU A 296 22.28 1.01 10.86
C GLU A 296 21.26 2.17 11.01
N PRO A 297 21.48 3.32 10.34
CA PRO A 297 20.82 4.61 10.63
C PRO A 297 19.30 4.52 10.68
N SER A 298 18.68 5.44 11.45
CA SER A 298 17.24 5.48 11.72
C SER A 298 16.40 5.18 10.46
N TYR A 299 15.75 4.01 10.47
CA TYR A 299 14.90 3.56 9.38
C TYR A 299 13.52 4.22 9.46
N ILE A 300 13.11 4.91 8.39
CA ILE A 300 11.82 5.58 8.27
C ILE A 300 11.00 4.88 7.19
N ARG A 301 9.83 4.33 7.55
CA ARG A 301 8.95 3.57 6.64
C ARG A 301 7.49 3.94 6.79
#